data_AF-A0A7Z9Q8J1-F1
#
_entry.id   AF-A0A7Z9Q8J1-F1
#
_cell.length_a   1.000
_cell.length_b   1.000
_cell.length_c   1.000
_cell.angle_alpha   90.00
_cell.angle_beta   90.00
_cell.angle_gamma   90.00
#
_symmetry.space_group_name_H-M   'P 1'
#
loop_
_entity.id
_entity.type
_entity.pdbx_description
1 polymer ?
#
loop_
_entity_poly.entity_id
_entity_poly.type
_entity_poly.pdbx_seq_one_letter_code
_entity_poly.pdbx_strand_id
1 'polypeptide(L)'
;MKLLDIIEVLRTKAAKRIAYGALILLIVVDFIIPRHEVHFFGDNIRGFWSLFGFIACVLIIIISKWIGHLGLMQDESYYDE
;
A
#
# COMPACT_ATOMS: atom_id res chain seq x y z
N MET A 1 -23.86 -13.24 5.72
CA MET A 1 -23.15 -14.12 4.76
C MET A 1 -22.31 -13.34 3.75
N LYS A 2 -22.79 -12.26 3.12
CA LYS A 2 -21.99 -11.49 2.13
C LYS A 2 -20.63 -10.95 2.60
N LEU A 3 -20.47 -10.59 3.88
CA LEU A 3 -19.21 -10.03 4.40
C LEU A 3 -18.09 -11.07 4.52
N LEU A 4 -18.43 -12.29 4.91
CA LEU A 4 -17.45 -13.38 5.05
C LEU A 4 -16.91 -13.79 3.67
N ASP A 5 -17.79 -13.87 2.67
CA ASP A 5 -17.40 -14.18 1.29
C ASP A 5 -16.42 -13.14 0.72
N ILE A 6 -16.62 -11.85 1.02
CA ILE A 6 -15.73 -10.76 0.57
C ILE A 6 -14.35 -10.90 1.22
N ILE A 7 -14.30 -11.15 2.54
CA ILE A 7 -13.04 -11.35 3.27
C ILE A 7 -12.30 -12.57 2.72
N GLU A 8 -13.03 -13.65 2.43
CA GLU A 8 -12.45 -14.89 1.94
C GLU A 8 -11.88 -14.73 0.52
N VAL A 9 -12.57 -13.98 -0.35
CA VAL A 9 -12.09 -13.59 -1.68
C VAL A 9 -10.82 -12.74 -1.58
N LEU A 10 -10.78 -11.75 -0.68
CA LEU A 10 -9.59 -10.93 -0.41
C LEU A 10 -8.43 -11.74 0.17
N ARG A 11 -8.72 -12.82 0.91
CA ARG A 11 -7.72 -13.75 1.49
C ARG A 11 -7.19 -14.77 0.48
N THR A 12 -7.65 -14.78 -0.78
CA THR A 12 -7.14 -15.73 -1.77
C THR A 12 -5.75 -15.35 -2.30
N LYS A 13 -4.97 -16.37 -2.72
CA LYS A 13 -3.67 -16.17 -3.37
C LYS A 13 -3.78 -15.34 -4.67
N ALA A 14 -4.94 -15.35 -5.31
CA ALA A 14 -5.23 -14.59 -6.51
C ALA A 14 -5.32 -13.08 -6.23
N ALA A 15 -6.05 -12.66 -5.18
CA ALA A 15 -6.13 -11.25 -4.79
C ALA A 15 -4.75 -10.66 -4.48
N LYS A 16 -3.89 -11.41 -3.77
CA LYS A 16 -2.50 -11.01 -3.51
C LYS A 16 -1.70 -10.85 -4.80
N ARG A 17 -1.82 -11.79 -5.76
CA ARG A 17 -1.14 -11.70 -7.06
C ARG A 17 -1.61 -10.51 -7.88
N ILE A 18 -2.91 -10.20 -7.87
CA ILE A 18 -3.47 -9.02 -8.55
C ILE A 18 -2.93 -7.74 -7.92
N ALA A 19 -2.90 -7.65 -6.59
CA ALA A 19 -2.34 -6.49 -5.88
C ALA A 19 -0.85 -6.30 -6.20
N TYR A 20 -0.04 -7.36 -6.16
CA TYR A 20 1.37 -7.27 -6.57
C TYR A 20 1.55 -6.94 -8.06
N GLY A 21 0.70 -7.48 -8.93
CA GLY A 21 0.70 -7.17 -10.36
C GLY A 21 0.36 -5.70 -10.64
N ALA A 22 -0.65 -5.16 -9.95
CA ALA A 22 -1.01 -3.75 -10.01
C ALA A 22 0.12 -2.85 -9.50
N LEU A 23 0.82 -3.26 -8.43
CA LEU A 23 1.97 -2.54 -7.90
C LEU A 23 3.12 -2.49 -8.92
N ILE A 24 3.44 -3.62 -9.56
CA ILE A 24 4.47 -3.68 -10.63
C ILE A 24 4.06 -2.83 -11.84
N LEU A 25 2.79 -2.90 -12.25
CA LEU A 25 2.26 -2.09 -13.35
C LEU A 25 2.43 -0.59 -13.07
N LEU A 26 2.14 -0.15 -11.84
CA LEU A 26 2.27 1.25 -11.43
C LEU A 26 3.73 1.72 -11.51
N ILE A 27 4.69 0.87 -11.11
CA ILE A 27 6.12 1.15 -11.26
C ILE A 27 6.50 1.32 -12.75
N VAL A 28 6.01 0.43 -13.61
CA VAL A 28 6.29 0.49 -15.06
C VAL A 28 5.69 1.75 -15.68
N VAL A 29 4.46 2.10 -15.32
CA VAL A 29 3.78 3.32 -15.82
C VAL A 29 4.53 4.58 -15.42
N ASP A 30 5.06 4.67 -14.19
CA ASP A 30 5.85 5.84 -13.76
C ASP A 30 7.17 5.98 -14.53
N PHE A 31 7.73 4.86 -15.02
CA PHE A 31 8.92 4.90 -15.88
C PHE A 31 8.61 5.35 -17.32
N ILE A 32 7.38 5.14 -17.78
CA ILE A 32 6.95 5.45 -19.15
C ILE A 32 6.48 6.91 -19.28
N ILE A 33 5.88 7.51 -18.24
CA ILE A 33 5.34 8.87 -18.31
C ILE A 33 6.47 9.90 -18.23
N PRO A 34 6.80 10.62 -19.32
CA PRO A 34 7.78 11.70 -19.28
C PRO A 34 7.19 12.89 -18.52
N ARG A 35 7.94 13.42 -17.53
CA ARG A 35 7.56 14.63 -16.78
C ARG A 35 8.08 15.86 -17.53
N HIS A 36 7.23 16.88 -17.69
CA HIS A 36 7.53 18.01 -18.57
C HIS A 36 7.93 19.31 -17.89
N GLU A 37 7.92 19.42 -16.56
CA GLU A 37 8.26 20.70 -15.92
C GLU A 37 9.09 20.47 -14.66
N VAL A 38 10.35 20.90 -14.74
CA VAL A 38 11.30 20.94 -13.62
C VAL A 38 10.85 22.01 -12.63
N HIS A 39 10.23 21.60 -11.52
CA HIS A 39 9.98 22.49 -10.37
C HIS A 39 10.73 22.02 -9.11
N PHE A 40 11.22 20.78 -9.07
CA PHE A 40 11.87 20.22 -7.89
C PHE A 40 13.18 19.48 -8.23
N PHE A 41 14.16 19.48 -7.31
CA PHE A 41 15.48 18.83 -7.50
C PHE A 41 15.37 17.32 -7.83
N GLY A 42 14.27 16.68 -7.43
CA GLY A 42 13.95 15.27 -7.71
C GLY A 42 13.40 14.97 -9.10
N ASP A 43 12.94 15.96 -9.88
CA ASP A 43 12.42 15.75 -11.25
C ASP A 43 13.50 15.37 -12.26
N ASN A 44 14.78 15.61 -11.94
CA ASN A 44 15.90 15.15 -12.76
C ASN A 44 16.10 13.62 -12.67
N ILE A 45 15.57 12.96 -11.64
CA ILE A 45 15.77 11.53 -11.41
C ILE A 45 14.55 10.77 -11.92
N ARG A 46 14.75 9.99 -12.99
CA ARG A 46 13.72 9.09 -13.54
C ARG A 46 13.28 8.10 -12.46
N GLY A 47 11.98 8.07 -12.15
CA GLY A 47 11.40 7.17 -11.14
C GLY A 47 11.38 7.68 -9.70
N PHE A 48 11.74 8.94 -9.44
CA PHE A 48 11.71 9.52 -8.09
C PHE A 48 10.30 9.46 -7.46
N TRP A 49 9.26 9.78 -8.23
CA TRP A 49 7.88 9.83 -7.73
C TRP A 49 7.27 8.45 -7.45
N SER A 50 7.53 7.43 -8.28
CA SER A 50 7.14 6.05 -7.96
C SER A 50 7.83 5.53 -6.71
N LEU A 51 9.14 5.79 -6.56
CA LEU A 51 9.87 5.38 -5.38
C LEU A 51 9.37 6.11 -4.13
N PHE A 52 9.13 7.42 -4.23
CA PHE A 52 8.57 8.22 -3.15
C PHE A 52 7.18 7.72 -2.75
N GLY A 53 6.28 7.46 -3.71
CA GLY A 53 4.95 6.94 -3.45
C GLY A 53 4.97 5.55 -2.81
N PHE A 54 5.85 4.66 -3.27
CA PHE A 54 6.05 3.35 -2.66
C PHE A 54 6.56 3.46 -1.22
N ILE A 55 7.60 4.27 -1.00
CA ILE A 55 8.15 4.52 0.33
C ILE A 55 7.08 5.11 1.25
N ALA A 56 6.35 6.14 0.81
CA ALA A 56 5.28 6.76 1.58
C ALA A 56 4.19 5.76 1.97
N CYS A 57 3.79 4.89 1.04
CA CYS A 57 2.81 3.84 1.32
C CYS A 57 3.32 2.85 2.39
N VAL A 58 4.56 2.37 2.27
CA VAL A 58 5.19 1.50 3.28
C VAL A 58 5.29 2.20 4.64
N LEU A 59 5.68 3.47 4.64
CA LEU A 59 5.85 4.28 5.84
C LEU A 59 4.52 4.46 6.58
N ILE A 60 3.43 4.74 5.84
CA ILE A 60 2.08 4.81 6.40
C ILE A 60 1.65 3.48 7.02
N ILE A 61 1.94 2.34 6.38
CA ILE A 61 1.61 1.01 6.93
C ILE A 61 2.35 0.77 8.25
N ILE A 62 3.66 1.06 8.28
CA ILE A 62 4.49 0.87 9.49
C ILE A 62 3.99 1.76 10.62
N ILE A 63 3.78 3.05 10.34
CA ILE A 63 3.27 4.01 11.34
C ILE A 63 1.89 3.57 11.83
N SER A 64 0.97 3.21 10.93
CA SER A 64 -0.36 2.73 11.30
C SER A 64 -0.31 1.50 12.20
N LYS A 65 0.60 0.55 11.91
CA LYS A 65 0.78 -0.64 12.73
C LYS A 65 1.39 -0.31 14.10
N TRP A 66 2.34 0.61 14.15
CA TRP A 66 2.96 1.05 15.39
C TRP A 66 1.96 1.77 16.29
N ILE A 67 1.17 2.67 15.72
CA ILE A 67 0.04 3.34 16.40
C ILE A 67 -0.99 2.31 16.89
N GLY A 68 -1.30 1.29 16.10
CA GLY A 68 -2.15 0.17 16.50
C GLY A 68 -1.64 -0.54 17.76
N HIS A 69 -0.34 -0.81 17.82
CA HIS A 69 0.29 -1.52 18.94
C HIS A 69 0.44 -0.67 20.21
N LEU A 70 0.42 0.66 20.09
CA LEU A 70 0.51 1.57 21.23
C LEU A 70 -0.76 1.63 22.11
N GLY A 71 -1.80 0.85 21.79
CA GLY A 71 -2.98 0.69 22.65
C GLY A 71 -4.33 0.89 21.95
N LEU A 72 -4.36 0.96 20.62
CA LEU A 72 -5.62 0.95 19.85
C LEU A 72 -6.12 -0.47 19.56
N MET A 73 -5.25 -1.47 19.64
CA MET A 73 -5.65 -2.88 19.56
C MET A 73 -6.27 -3.29 20.90
N GLN A 74 -7.58 -3.52 20.87
CA GLN A 74 -8.32 -4.16 21.95
C GLN A 74 -8.02 -5.67 21.93
N ASP A 75 -7.83 -6.27 23.11
CA ASP A 75 -7.69 -7.71 23.23
C ASP A 75 -8.94 -8.45 22.69
N GLU A 76 -8.69 -9.57 22.02
CA GLU A 76 -9.74 -10.39 21.38
C GLU A 76 -10.75 -10.94 22.42
N SER A 77 -10.30 -11.06 23.68
CA SER A 77 -11.10 -11.49 24.84
C SER A 77 -12.22 -10.53 25.24
N TYR A 78 -12.30 -9.31 24.70
CA TYR A 78 -13.35 -8.35 25.05
C TYR A 78 -14.77 -8.81 24.64
N TYR A 79 -14.89 -9.77 23.74
CA TYR A 79 -16.18 -10.35 23.29
C TYR A 79 -16.45 -11.76 23.84
N ASP A 80 -15.50 -12.34 24.59
CA ASP A 80 -15.64 -13.66 25.22
C ASP A 80 -16.25 -13.57 26.64
N GLU A 81 -16.59 -12.35 27.09
CA GLU A 81 -17.45 -12.03 28.23
C GLU A 81 -18.71 -11.26 27.78
#